data_AF-A0A7W0G0V5-F1
#
_entry.id   AF-A0A7W0G0V5-F1
#
_cell.length_a   1.000
_cell.length_b   1.000
_cell.length_c   1.000
_cell.angle_alpha   90.00
_cell.angle_beta   90.00
_cell.angle_gamma   90.00
#
_symmetry.space_group_name_H-M   'P 1'
#
loop_
_entity.id
_entity.type
_entity.pdbx_description
1 polymer ?
#
loop_
_entity_poly.entity_id
_entity_poly.type
_entity_poly.pdbx_seq_one_letter_code
_entity_poly.pdbx_strand_id
1 'polypeptide(L)'
;MRQRRRVRRRRPVVSTPRKITNPFPGLRPFESDEYRLFFGREGQSDALLERLGRAHFLAVVGTSGSGKSSLVRAGMLPALRGGMM
;
A
#
# COMPACT_ATOMS: atom_id res chain seq x y z
N MET A 1 -2.11 -62.92 21.54
CA MET A 1 -1.42 -61.83 20.81
C MET A 1 -2.42 -61.06 19.94
N ARG A 2 -2.87 -59.85 20.33
CA ARG A 2 -3.69 -58.96 19.46
C ARG A 2 -3.22 -57.51 19.63
N GLN A 3 -2.44 -57.01 18.68
CA GLN A 3 -1.89 -55.65 18.69
C GLN A 3 -2.94 -54.66 18.16
N ARG A 4 -3.44 -53.81 19.04
CA ARG A 4 -4.36 -52.71 18.70
C ARG A 4 -3.57 -51.62 17.97
N ARG A 5 -3.64 -51.58 16.64
CA ARG A 5 -3.12 -50.45 15.84
C ARG A 5 -3.92 -49.18 16.18
N ARG A 6 -3.32 -48.28 16.96
CA ARG A 6 -3.86 -46.93 17.20
C ARG A 6 -3.78 -46.13 15.89
N VAL A 7 -4.92 -45.93 15.25
CA VAL A 7 -5.07 -44.99 14.14
C VAL A 7 -4.82 -43.58 14.67
N ARG A 8 -3.68 -42.99 14.32
CA ARG A 8 -3.38 -41.57 14.60
C ARG A 8 -4.38 -40.71 13.82
N ARG A 9 -5.42 -40.23 14.51
CA ARG A 9 -6.37 -39.25 13.97
C ARG A 9 -5.60 -37.97 13.60
N ARG A 10 -5.46 -37.69 12.30
CA ARG A 10 -4.93 -36.40 11.82
C ARG A 10 -5.92 -35.31 12.25
N ARG A 11 -5.44 -34.29 12.97
CA ARG A 11 -6.24 -33.13 13.34
C ARG A 11 -6.63 -32.35 12.06
N PRO A 12 -7.89 -31.89 11.94
CA PRO A 12 -8.27 -31.03 10.83
C PRO A 12 -7.49 -29.72 10.94
N VAL A 13 -6.80 -29.34 9.87
CA VAL A 13 -6.17 -28.02 9.76
C VAL A 13 -7.31 -27.04 9.49
N VAL A 14 -7.72 -26.30 10.53
CA VAL A 14 -8.72 -25.24 10.37
C VAL A 14 -8.03 -24.08 9.64
N SER A 15 -8.34 -23.90 8.36
CA SER A 15 -7.93 -22.72 7.61
C SER A 15 -8.69 -21.52 8.16
N THR A 16 -8.00 -20.58 8.80
CA THR A 16 -8.60 -19.30 9.16
C THR A 16 -9.16 -18.62 7.90
N PRO A 17 -10.39 -18.09 7.95
CA PRO A 17 -10.96 -17.41 6.81
C PRO A 17 -10.07 -16.21 6.44
N ARG A 18 -9.68 -16.12 5.17
CA ARG A 18 -8.95 -14.95 4.66
C ARG A 18 -9.86 -13.74 4.86
N LYS A 19 -9.39 -12.79 5.68
CA LYS A 19 -10.07 -11.52 5.89
C LYS A 19 -10.04 -10.77 4.54
N ILE A 20 -11.18 -10.66 3.87
CA ILE A 20 -11.30 -9.87 2.64
C ILE A 20 -11.28 -8.41 3.08
N THR A 21 -10.13 -7.76 2.93
CA THR A 21 -9.97 -6.33 3.17
C THR A 21 -10.32 -5.58 1.89
N ASN A 22 -11.19 -4.57 1.98
CA ASN A 22 -11.47 -3.68 0.85
C ASN A 22 -10.14 -3.03 0.42
N PRO A 23 -9.70 -3.17 -0.85
CA PRO A 23 -8.46 -2.57 -1.31
C PRO A 23 -8.53 -1.04 -1.30
N PHE A 24 -9.73 -0.46 -1.44
CA PHE A 24 -9.87 1.00 -1.49
C PHE A 24 -10.12 1.60 -0.11
N PRO A 25 -9.34 2.60 0.30
CA PRO A 25 -9.34 3.13 1.64
C PRO A 25 -10.56 4.01 1.98
N GLY A 26 -11.34 4.41 0.98
CA GLY A 26 -12.45 5.35 1.14
C GLY A 26 -11.96 6.80 1.23
N LEU A 27 -12.43 7.55 2.24
CA LEU A 27 -12.11 8.98 2.41
C LEU A 27 -10.73 9.24 3.05
N ARG A 28 -10.12 8.23 3.67
CA ARG A 28 -8.75 8.37 4.19
C ARG A 28 -7.77 8.43 3.02
N PRO A 29 -6.64 9.14 3.16
CA PRO A 29 -5.60 9.09 2.14
C PRO A 29 -5.03 7.68 1.98
N PHE A 30 -4.47 7.41 0.80
CA PHE A 30 -3.64 6.23 0.57
C PHE A 30 -2.33 6.38 1.36
N GLU A 31 -1.86 5.27 1.90
CA GLU A 31 -0.59 5.16 2.60
C GLU A 31 0.52 4.70 1.64
N SER A 32 1.79 4.82 2.07
CA SER A 32 2.94 4.54 1.21
C SER A 32 3.07 3.09 0.77
N ASP A 33 2.59 2.14 1.59
CA ASP A 33 2.54 0.72 1.28
C ASP A 33 1.40 0.36 0.31
N GLU A 34 0.45 1.27 0.12
CA GLU A 34 -0.69 1.13 -0.78
C GLU A 34 -0.41 1.71 -2.19
N TYR A 35 0.84 2.06 -2.50
CA TYR A 35 1.24 2.67 -3.77
C TYR A 35 0.77 1.91 -5.01
N ARG A 36 0.67 0.58 -4.93
CA ARG A 36 0.19 -0.29 -6.03
C ARG A 36 -1.29 -0.08 -6.36
N LEU A 37 -2.05 0.51 -5.45
CA LEU A 37 -3.48 0.82 -5.59
C LEU A 37 -3.71 2.29 -5.96
N PHE A 38 -2.66 3.10 -6.00
CA PHE A 38 -2.71 4.51 -6.35
C PHE A 38 -2.36 4.70 -7.83
N PHE A 39 -3.34 5.06 -8.65
CA PHE A 39 -3.18 5.20 -10.11
C PHE A 39 -3.81 6.48 -10.67
N GLY A 40 -3.42 6.85 -11.89
CA GLY A 40 -3.98 7.99 -12.64
C GLY A 40 -3.38 9.36 -12.28
N ARG A 41 -2.32 9.38 -11.45
CA ARG A 41 -1.58 10.59 -11.06
C ARG A 41 -0.06 10.42 -11.14
N GLU A 42 0.41 9.39 -11.85
CA GLU A 42 1.83 9.05 -12.01
C GLU A 42 2.61 10.25 -12.57
N GLY A 43 2.11 10.86 -13.65
CA GLY A 43 2.76 12.04 -14.23
C GLY A 43 2.80 13.26 -13.30
N GLN A 44 1.86 13.39 -12.34
CA GLN A 44 1.94 14.43 -11.32
C GLN A 44 2.99 14.09 -10.26
N SER A 45 3.11 12.83 -9.86
CA SER A 45 4.17 12.38 -8.95
C SER A 45 5.55 12.64 -9.55
N ASP A 46 5.76 12.26 -10.81
CA ASP A 46 7.04 12.45 -11.52
C ASP A 46 7.41 13.94 -11.63
N ALA A 47 6.46 14.79 -12.03
CA ALA A 47 6.69 16.22 -12.15
C ALA A 47 7.01 16.88 -10.80
N LEU A 48 6.40 16.40 -9.69
CA LEU A 48 6.70 16.91 -8.35
C LEU A 48 8.08 16.40 -7.86
N LEU A 49 8.44 15.16 -8.15
CA LEU A 49 9.77 14.61 -7.83
C LEU A 49 10.88 15.35 -8.58
N GLU A 50 10.72 15.63 -9.87
CA GLU A 50 11.68 16.42 -10.66
C GLU A 50 11.89 17.82 -10.05
N ARG A 51 10.79 18.48 -9.64
CA ARG A 51 10.87 19.80 -8.98
C ARG A 51 11.58 19.72 -7.63
N LEU A 52 11.31 18.68 -6.85
CA LEU A 52 11.97 18.45 -5.57
C LEU A 52 13.46 18.11 -5.74
N GLY A 53 13.87 17.48 -6.84
CA GLY A 53 15.28 17.28 -7.16
C GLY A 53 16.05 18.58 -7.40
N ARG A 54 15.35 19.66 -7.80
CA ARG A 54 15.94 20.99 -8.05
C ARG A 54 15.79 21.96 -6.89
N ALA A 55 14.96 21.66 -5.89
CA ALA A 55 14.64 22.55 -4.78
C ALA A 55 14.51 21.78 -3.47
N HIS A 56 15.03 22.33 -2.37
CA HIS A 56 14.94 21.68 -1.06
C HIS A 56 13.53 21.72 -0.43
N PHE A 57 12.57 22.38 -1.08
CA PHE A 57 11.21 22.55 -0.57
C PHE A 57 10.20 22.60 -1.72
N LEU A 58 9.08 21.91 -1.53
CA LEU A 58 7.96 21.87 -2.47
C LEU A 58 6.63 21.88 -1.72
N ALA A 59 5.76 22.82 -2.05
CA ALA A 59 4.40 22.90 -1.50
C ALA A 59 3.39 22.27 -2.47
N VAL A 60 2.54 21.36 -1.97
CA VAL A 60 1.43 20.76 -2.73
C VAL A 60 0.11 21.37 -2.26
N VAL A 61 -0.49 22.22 -3.09
CA VAL A 61 -1.69 23.01 -2.75
C VAL A 61 -2.87 22.60 -3.65
N GLY A 62 -4.09 22.65 -3.10
CA GLY A 62 -5.32 22.32 -3.83
C GLY A 62 -6.51 22.10 -2.91
N THR A 63 -7.71 21.99 -3.49
CA THR A 63 -8.99 21.84 -2.78
C THR A 63 -8.99 20.67 -1.79
N SER A 64 -9.82 20.75 -0.74
CA SER A 64 -9.99 19.63 0.19
C SER A 64 -10.51 18.39 -0.55
N GLY A 65 -10.06 17.21 -0.15
CA GLY A 65 -10.46 15.95 -0.78
C GLY A 65 -9.88 15.66 -2.17
N SER A 66 -9.08 16.56 -2.77
CA SER A 66 -8.47 16.33 -4.11
C SER A 66 -7.38 15.25 -4.16
N GLY A 67 -7.05 14.63 -3.02
CA GLY A 67 -6.08 13.54 -2.94
C GLY A 67 -4.62 13.98 -2.72
N LYS A 68 -4.35 15.23 -2.31
CA LYS A 68 -2.98 15.73 -2.05
C LYS A 68 -2.18 14.84 -1.10
N SER A 69 -2.79 14.46 0.02
CA SER A 69 -2.14 13.60 1.01
C SER A 69 -1.83 12.22 0.42
N SER A 70 -2.73 11.66 -0.38
CA SER A 70 -2.49 10.40 -1.12
C SER A 70 -1.38 10.55 -2.16
N LEU A 71 -1.34 11.66 -2.90
CA LEU A 71 -0.31 11.95 -3.90
C LEU A 71 1.09 12.00 -3.26
N VAL A 72 1.21 12.66 -2.11
CA VAL A 72 2.48 12.72 -1.36
C VAL A 72 2.84 11.35 -0.77
N ARG A 73 1.88 10.66 -0.14
CA ARG A 73 2.14 9.42 0.60
C ARG A 73 2.32 8.19 -0.28
N ALA A 74 1.46 7.99 -1.25
CA ALA A 74 1.45 6.81 -2.11
C ALA A 74 2.14 7.07 -3.46
N GLY A 75 2.16 8.31 -3.95
CA GLY A 75 2.83 8.68 -5.20
C GLY A 75 4.31 9.02 -5.01
N MET A 76 4.63 9.98 -4.13
CA MET A 76 5.99 10.51 -4.00
C MET A 76 6.87 9.72 -3.02
N LEU A 77 6.36 9.45 -1.82
CA LEU A 77 7.13 8.82 -0.73
C LEU A 77 7.77 7.46 -1.09
N PRO A 78 7.10 6.55 -1.83
CA PRO A 78 7.69 5.29 -2.25
C PRO A 78 8.85 5.49 -3.23
N ALA A 79 8.74 6.43 -4.17
CA ALA A 79 9.80 6.78 -5.10
C ALA A 79 11.03 7.35 -4.38
N LEU A 80 10.81 8.28 -3.44
CA LEU A 80 11.88 8.86 -2.61
C LEU A 80 12.60 7.81 -1.77
N ARG A 81 11.85 6.89 -1.14
CA ARG A 81 12.44 5.81 -0.34
C ARG A 81 13.13 4.74 -1.19
N GLY A 82 12.70 4.55 -2.43
CA GLY A 82 13.30 3.63 -3.39
C GLY A 82 14.59 4.15 -4.02
N GLY A 83 15.03 5.36 -3.68
CA GLY A 83 16.22 5.98 -4.28
C GLY A 83 16.00 6.53 -5.68
N MET A 84 14.74 6.76 -6.09
CA MET A 84 14.44 7.47 -7.33
C MET A 84 14.51 8.98 -7.08
N MET A 85 15.73 9.50 -7.20
CA MET A 85 16.12 10.91 -7.31
C MET A 85 17.43 10.97 -8.10
#